data_AF-A0AAV0XS13-F1
#
_entry.id   AF-A0AAV0XS13-F1
#
_cell.length_a   1.000
_cell.length_b   1.000
_cell.length_c   1.000
_cell.angle_alpha   90.00
_cell.angle_beta   90.00
_cell.angle_gamma   90.00
#
_symmetry.space_group_name_H-M   'P 1'
#
loop_
_entity.id
_entity.type
_entity.pdbx_description
1 polymer ?
#
loop_
_entity_poly.entity_id
_entity_poly.type
_entity_poly.pdbx_seq_one_letter_code
_entity_poly.pdbx_strand_id
1 'polypeptide(L)'
;MCIKHTILVIITIIHFTFGFIAYDCHGPAQNVTSFDSLEVDNCDFPIASTTQQVPRIQLLQRIETYPVHFKSCLITVDYLITRCSLFEDAQLVEGGYFSEVVDLGNARCSEIHQKCSYTFPLGGIVTDLQMNETTLISHTVAGSLDRFGNCRGMNFKSSRGEWEDVVVQAKFKIYLSEGSAIANTKDNTLILPSGTKMKLSDNYGIDTFKGETVWTNNHFNCEEQDFVVLFDGPASLITSITNDNSSIYTYIVESDKIVFALKKIKKTFACEIPVIQTEHPQLVILTDSMFLNHFQIKSISPQNTDLMAYINTKFVYVENVFKSTISASYNDLLQKQCVLERQLLQQRLTLASNNLPEFAYIMGGGPGYTAVKHAEIIYLIKCKKLVSM
;
A
#
# COMPACT_ATOMS: atom_id res chain seq x y z
N MET A 1 -89.69 -7.97 64.16
CA MET A 1 -88.76 -6.85 63.86
C MET A 1 -87.63 -7.45 63.05
N CYS A 2 -87.25 -7.03 61.84
CA CYS A 2 -87.39 -5.79 61.08
C CYS A 2 -87.76 -6.17 59.62
N ILE A 3 -88.85 -5.69 59.04
CA ILE A 3 -88.98 -4.43 58.28
C ILE A 3 -88.05 -4.33 57.05
N LYS A 4 -88.70 -4.51 55.89
CA LYS A 4 -88.59 -3.79 54.59
C LYS A 4 -87.20 -3.28 54.17
N HIS A 5 -86.80 -3.66 52.96
CA HIS A 5 -86.68 -2.70 51.86
C HIS A 5 -86.70 -3.37 50.48
N THR A 6 -87.82 -3.18 49.79
CA THR A 6 -87.95 -3.27 48.33
C THR A 6 -87.08 -2.20 47.68
N ILE A 7 -86.16 -2.60 46.79
CA ILE A 7 -85.49 -1.72 45.84
C ILE A 7 -85.97 -2.12 44.45
N LEU A 8 -86.82 -1.28 43.88
CA LEU A 8 -87.30 -1.37 42.50
C LEU A 8 -86.24 -0.72 41.60
N VAL A 9 -85.47 -1.53 40.87
CA VAL A 9 -84.53 -1.06 39.85
C VAL A 9 -85.30 -0.82 38.56
N ILE A 10 -85.54 0.44 38.22
CA ILE A 10 -86.10 0.85 36.93
C ILE A 10 -84.96 0.79 35.90
N ILE A 11 -84.97 -0.25 35.06
CA ILE A 11 -84.09 -0.39 33.91
C ILE A 11 -84.64 0.52 32.80
N THR A 12 -84.03 1.69 32.61
CA THR A 12 -84.21 2.47 31.38
C THR A 12 -83.38 1.83 30.27
N ILE A 13 -84.05 1.07 29.40
CA ILE A 13 -83.47 0.51 28.18
C ILE A 13 -83.26 1.66 27.19
N ILE A 14 -82.07 2.26 27.19
CA ILE A 14 -81.62 3.11 26.09
C ILE A 14 -81.43 2.18 24.89
N HIS A 15 -82.28 2.32 23.88
CA HIS A 15 -82.08 1.64 22.60
C HIS A 15 -80.83 2.22 21.95
N PHE A 16 -79.73 1.47 22.00
CA PHE A 16 -78.61 1.68 21.08
C PHE A 16 -79.11 1.29 19.69
N THR A 17 -79.36 2.27 18.83
CA THR A 17 -79.49 1.98 17.40
C THR A 17 -78.09 1.62 16.89
N PHE A 18 -77.93 0.37 16.44
CA PHE A 18 -76.73 -0.04 15.72
C PHE A 18 -76.79 0.60 14.33
N GLY A 19 -76.02 1.67 14.12
CA GLY A 19 -75.86 2.25 12.79
C GLY A 19 -75.16 1.25 11.87
N PHE A 20 -75.78 0.95 10.72
CA PHE A 20 -75.16 0.11 9.70
C PHE A 20 -74.19 0.95 8.86
N ILE A 21 -73.00 0.39 8.62
CA ILE A 21 -72.02 0.95 7.70
C ILE A 21 -72.35 0.42 6.30
N ALA A 22 -72.75 1.31 5.41
CA ALA A 22 -72.95 1.03 4.00
C ALA A 22 -71.83 1.67 3.16
N TYR A 23 -71.68 1.25 1.90
CA TYR A 23 -70.68 1.82 1.00
C TYR A 23 -71.34 2.22 -0.33
N ASP A 24 -71.13 3.46 -0.75
CA ASP A 24 -71.58 3.97 -2.05
C ASP A 24 -70.45 3.85 -3.08
N CYS A 25 -70.66 2.98 -4.06
CA CYS A 25 -69.73 2.71 -5.15
C CYS A 25 -70.13 3.40 -6.47
N HIS A 26 -71.14 4.28 -6.49
CA HIS A 26 -71.62 4.97 -7.70
C HIS A 26 -71.29 6.49 -7.71
N GLY A 27 -70.66 7.01 -6.66
CA GLY A 27 -70.33 8.44 -6.53
C GLY A 27 -69.07 8.90 -7.31
N PRO A 28 -68.89 10.22 -7.52
CA PRO A 28 -67.90 10.81 -8.42
C PRO A 28 -66.44 10.89 -7.90
N ALA A 29 -66.09 10.19 -6.82
CA ALA A 29 -64.72 10.16 -6.29
C ALA A 29 -64.30 8.70 -6.00
N GLN A 30 -63.80 8.02 -7.02
CA GLN A 30 -63.38 6.62 -6.94
C GLN A 30 -61.90 6.51 -7.28
N ASN A 31 -61.08 6.10 -6.32
CA ASN A 31 -59.73 5.63 -6.63
C ASN A 31 -59.88 4.28 -7.33
N VAL A 32 -59.57 4.26 -8.63
CA VAL A 32 -59.63 3.06 -9.46
C VAL A 32 -58.21 2.57 -9.70
N THR A 33 -57.94 1.33 -9.31
CA THR A 33 -56.70 0.62 -9.66
C THR A 33 -57.03 -0.48 -10.66
N SER A 34 -56.36 -0.48 -11.80
CA SER A 34 -56.52 -1.48 -12.84
C SER A 34 -55.51 -2.61 -12.69
N PHE A 35 -55.94 -3.84 -12.89
CA PHE A 35 -55.11 -5.04 -12.94
C PHE A 35 -55.30 -5.73 -14.28
N ASP A 36 -54.20 -6.24 -14.86
CA ASP A 36 -54.28 -7.21 -15.96
C ASP A 36 -54.79 -8.54 -15.41
N SER A 37 -55.72 -9.17 -16.14
CA SER A 37 -56.34 -10.44 -15.74
C SER A 37 -55.66 -11.68 -16.35
N LEU A 38 -54.72 -11.50 -17.29
CA LEU A 38 -54.07 -12.59 -18.01
C LEU A 38 -52.71 -12.93 -17.42
N GLU A 39 -51.85 -11.93 -17.20
CA GLU A 39 -50.47 -12.15 -16.76
C GLU A 39 -50.04 -11.18 -15.65
N VAL A 40 -49.16 -11.67 -14.77
CA VAL A 40 -48.45 -10.85 -13.80
C VAL A 40 -47.00 -10.74 -14.29
N ASP A 41 -46.51 -9.50 -14.34
CA ASP A 41 -45.17 -9.15 -14.80
C ASP A 41 -44.06 -10.01 -14.15
N ASN A 42 -42.98 -10.22 -14.89
CA ASN A 42 -41.79 -10.87 -14.37
C ASN A 42 -41.03 -9.94 -13.41
N CYS A 43 -40.32 -10.54 -12.46
CA CYS A 43 -39.46 -9.78 -11.57
C CYS A 43 -38.15 -9.39 -12.27
N ASP A 44 -37.85 -8.10 -12.36
CA ASP A 44 -36.59 -7.56 -12.89
C ASP A 44 -35.60 -7.23 -11.76
N PHE A 45 -34.34 -7.64 -11.89
CA PHE A 45 -33.30 -7.43 -10.86
C PHE A 45 -32.01 -6.83 -11.43
N PRO A 46 -31.28 -6.02 -10.64
CA PRO A 46 -29.97 -5.53 -11.02
C PRO A 46 -28.95 -6.68 -11.12
N ILE A 47 -28.04 -6.54 -12.08
CA ILE A 47 -27.04 -7.54 -12.48
C ILE A 47 -26.12 -7.87 -11.29
N ALA A 48 -26.04 -9.15 -10.94
CA ALA A 48 -25.14 -9.66 -9.90
C ALA A 48 -23.66 -9.46 -10.27
N SER A 49 -22.80 -9.27 -9.27
CA SER A 49 -21.35 -9.22 -9.46
C SER A 49 -20.82 -10.55 -10.01
N THR A 50 -20.16 -10.52 -11.16
CA THR A 50 -19.57 -11.71 -11.79
C THR A 50 -18.22 -12.02 -11.14
N THR A 51 -18.02 -13.27 -10.73
CA THR A 51 -16.72 -13.76 -10.25
C THR A 51 -16.11 -14.68 -11.31
N GLN A 52 -14.88 -14.37 -11.73
CA GLN A 52 -14.11 -15.16 -12.69
C GLN A 52 -12.85 -15.72 -12.01
N GLN A 53 -12.53 -16.99 -12.28
CA GLN A 53 -11.25 -17.56 -11.83
C GLN A 53 -10.12 -17.16 -12.78
N VAL A 54 -9.04 -16.64 -12.21
CA VAL A 54 -7.78 -16.31 -12.91
C VAL A 54 -6.76 -17.39 -12.53
N PRO A 55 -6.27 -18.18 -13.50
CA PRO A 55 -5.52 -19.40 -13.21
C PRO A 55 -4.18 -19.14 -12.51
N ARG A 56 -3.51 -18.03 -12.79
CA ARG A 56 -2.25 -17.64 -12.16
C ARG A 56 -2.05 -16.13 -12.24
N ILE A 57 -1.64 -15.53 -11.14
CA ILE A 57 -1.19 -14.14 -11.03
C ILE A 57 0.11 -14.10 -10.22
N GLN A 58 0.89 -13.04 -10.42
CA GLN A 58 1.94 -12.66 -9.50
C GLN A 58 1.62 -11.32 -8.86
N LEU A 59 1.64 -11.27 -7.53
CA LEU A 59 1.60 -10.02 -6.78
C LEU A 59 3.03 -9.54 -6.58
N LEU A 60 3.38 -8.42 -7.20
CA LEU A 60 4.69 -7.79 -7.08
C LEU A 60 4.60 -6.63 -6.09
N GLN A 61 5.62 -6.50 -5.25
CA GLN A 61 5.83 -5.32 -4.41
C GLN A 61 7.06 -4.56 -4.89
N ARG A 62 6.93 -3.25 -5.04
CA ARG A 62 8.06 -2.36 -5.31
C ARG A 62 8.98 -2.28 -4.09
N ILE A 63 10.26 -2.50 -4.31
CA ILE A 63 11.31 -2.39 -3.28
C ILE A 63 11.75 -0.93 -3.20
N GLU A 64 11.69 -0.33 -2.01
CA GLU A 64 12.19 1.04 -1.79
C GLU A 64 13.63 1.03 -1.28
N THR A 65 14.04 -0.04 -0.58
CA THR A 65 15.39 -0.14 -0.01
C THR A 65 16.13 -1.40 -0.43
N TYR A 66 17.41 -1.25 -0.79
CA TYR A 66 18.28 -2.38 -1.17
C TYR A 66 19.71 -2.21 -0.67
N PRO A 67 20.44 -3.31 -0.44
CA PRO A 67 21.84 -3.25 -0.03
C PRO A 67 22.74 -2.82 -1.20
N VAL A 68 23.62 -1.85 -0.94
CA VAL A 68 24.65 -1.37 -1.86
C VAL A 68 26.02 -1.61 -1.25
N HIS A 69 26.93 -2.15 -2.06
CA HIS A 69 28.32 -2.29 -1.65
C HIS A 69 29.04 -0.94 -1.71
N PHE A 70 29.77 -0.61 -0.64
CA PHE A 70 30.57 0.60 -0.57
C PHE A 70 32.01 0.30 -0.20
N LYS A 71 32.89 1.20 -0.60
CA LYS A 71 34.32 1.22 -0.27
C LYS A 71 34.62 2.53 0.43
N SER A 72 35.52 2.52 1.39
CA SER A 72 35.81 3.71 2.19
C SER A 72 37.28 3.82 2.58
N CYS A 73 37.80 5.04 2.45
CA CYS A 73 39.19 5.40 2.69
C CYS A 73 39.27 6.53 3.73
N LEU A 74 40.02 6.29 4.81
CA LEU A 74 40.40 7.32 5.76
C LEU A 74 41.92 7.34 5.87
N ILE A 75 42.52 8.43 5.40
CA ILE A 75 43.96 8.68 5.55
C ILE A 75 44.13 9.89 6.44
N THR A 76 44.83 9.68 7.55
CA THR A 76 45.22 10.74 8.49
C THR A 76 46.73 10.82 8.56
N VAL A 77 47.26 12.03 8.68
CA VAL A 77 48.70 12.28 8.68
C VAL A 77 49.03 13.13 9.89
N ASP A 78 49.96 12.64 10.71
CA ASP A 78 50.57 13.42 11.78
C ASP A 78 51.93 13.91 11.29
N TYR A 79 52.10 15.23 11.20
CA TYR A 79 53.36 15.86 10.84
C TYR A 79 54.17 16.20 12.07
N LEU A 80 55.46 15.89 12.02
CA LEU A 80 56.48 16.38 12.94
C LEU A 80 57.54 17.11 12.11
N ILE A 81 57.63 18.41 12.34
CA ILE A 81 58.57 19.33 11.70
C ILE A 81 59.62 19.69 12.74
N THR A 82 60.88 19.47 12.38
CA THR A 82 62.03 19.84 13.20
C THR A 82 63.04 20.61 12.36
N ARG A 83 63.58 21.71 12.90
CA ARG A 83 64.67 22.44 12.27
C ARG A 83 65.94 21.61 12.33
N CYS A 84 66.63 21.49 11.20
CA CYS A 84 67.96 20.92 11.15
C CYS A 84 68.96 22.02 11.52
N SER A 85 69.74 21.86 12.59
CA SER A 85 70.70 22.87 13.02
C SER A 85 72.09 22.65 12.42
N LEU A 86 72.95 23.66 12.51
CA LEU A 86 74.38 23.59 12.12
C LEU A 86 75.17 22.54 12.91
N PHE A 87 74.67 22.11 14.07
CA PHE A 87 75.29 21.09 14.92
C PHE A 87 74.63 19.72 14.73
N GLU A 88 73.87 19.53 13.64
CA GLU A 88 73.16 18.28 13.29
C GLU A 88 72.09 17.86 14.32
N ASP A 89 71.76 18.73 15.27
CA ASP A 89 70.65 18.53 16.21
C ASP A 89 69.30 18.96 15.59
N ALA A 90 68.25 18.19 15.89
CA ALA A 90 66.87 18.50 15.53
C ALA A 90 66.19 19.34 16.62
N GLN A 91 65.71 20.54 16.24
CA GLN A 91 65.04 21.46 17.17
C GLN A 91 63.55 21.57 16.86
N LEU A 92 62.72 21.70 17.90
CA LEU A 92 61.29 21.95 17.73
C LEU A 92 61.06 23.34 17.14
N VAL A 93 60.11 23.43 16.21
CA VAL A 93 59.67 24.69 15.61
C VAL A 93 58.24 25.00 16.04
N GLU A 94 57.90 26.29 16.09
CA GLU A 94 56.54 26.72 16.34
C GLU A 94 55.60 26.18 15.25
N GLY A 95 54.45 25.63 15.67
CA GLY A 95 53.51 24.96 14.77
C GLY A 95 54.05 23.68 14.14
N GLY A 96 55.16 23.13 14.63
CA GLY A 96 55.83 21.98 14.04
C GLY A 96 55.16 20.62 14.28
N TYR A 97 54.04 20.56 15.00
CA TYR A 97 53.28 19.33 15.17
C TYR A 97 51.80 19.58 14.90
N PHE A 98 51.24 18.89 13.90
CA PHE A 98 49.82 18.97 13.58
C PHE A 98 49.36 17.73 12.82
N SER A 99 48.05 17.48 12.85
CA SER A 99 47.41 16.39 12.13
C SER A 99 46.46 16.93 11.07
N GLU A 100 46.35 16.23 9.95
CA GLU A 100 45.35 16.50 8.92
C GLU A 100 44.74 15.22 8.35
N VAL A 101 43.54 15.35 7.79
CA VAL A 101 42.90 14.31 6.98
C VAL A 101 43.28 14.59 5.53
N VAL A 102 43.69 13.56 4.80
CA VAL A 102 44.02 13.69 3.38
C VAL A 102 42.75 13.49 2.55
N ASP A 103 42.36 14.54 1.83
CA ASP A 103 41.28 14.48 0.86
C ASP A 103 41.78 13.78 -0.42
N LEU A 104 41.17 12.64 -0.76
CA LEU A 104 41.54 11.82 -1.92
C LEU A 104 40.59 12.07 -3.09
N GLY A 105 39.30 12.18 -2.79
CA GLY A 105 38.21 12.13 -3.74
C GLY A 105 37.91 10.71 -4.26
N ASN A 106 36.77 10.60 -4.96
CA ASN A 106 36.24 9.33 -5.46
C ASN A 106 37.25 8.49 -6.26
N ALA A 107 37.92 9.10 -7.23
CA ALA A 107 38.82 8.40 -8.14
C ALA A 107 40.03 7.78 -7.41
N ARG A 108 40.66 8.53 -6.51
CA ARG A 108 41.83 8.05 -5.76
C ARG A 108 41.45 7.01 -4.72
N CYS A 109 40.34 7.19 -3.99
CA CYS A 109 39.89 6.15 -3.06
C CYS A 109 39.59 4.83 -3.81
N SER A 110 38.92 4.92 -4.96
CA SER A 110 38.67 3.74 -5.81
C SER A 110 39.95 3.09 -6.33
N GLU A 111 40.94 3.89 -6.73
CA GLU A 111 42.26 3.40 -7.18
C GLU A 111 43.02 2.67 -6.07
N ILE A 112 43.03 3.22 -4.84
CA ILE A 112 43.68 2.59 -3.69
C ILE A 112 43.04 1.24 -3.39
N HIS A 113 41.71 1.15 -3.45
CA HIS A 113 41.01 -0.13 -3.30
C HIS A 113 41.31 -1.12 -4.43
N GLN A 114 41.55 -0.65 -5.65
CA GLN A 114 41.85 -1.52 -6.80
C GLN A 114 43.30 -2.03 -6.78
N LYS A 115 44.25 -1.16 -6.41
CA LYS A 115 45.69 -1.46 -6.44
C LYS A 115 46.24 -1.94 -5.10
N CYS A 116 45.44 -1.89 -4.03
CA CYS A 116 45.84 -2.12 -2.63
C CYS A 116 47.15 -1.40 -2.27
N SER A 117 47.31 -0.19 -2.80
CA SER A 117 48.53 0.61 -2.64
C SER A 117 48.22 2.09 -2.62
N TYR A 118 49.08 2.84 -1.93
CA TYR A 118 48.98 4.29 -1.83
C TYR A 118 50.34 4.92 -2.16
N THR A 119 50.31 5.87 -3.09
CA THR A 119 51.49 6.63 -3.50
C THR A 119 51.50 7.96 -2.76
N PHE A 120 52.58 8.25 -2.04
CA PHE A 120 52.70 9.50 -1.31
C PHE A 120 52.90 10.68 -2.28
N PRO A 121 52.44 11.90 -1.93
CA PRO A 121 52.53 13.08 -2.81
C PRO A 121 53.93 13.42 -3.32
N LEU A 122 54.98 13.11 -2.56
CA LEU A 122 56.38 13.42 -2.87
C LEU A 122 57.23 12.18 -3.22
N GLY A 123 56.56 11.07 -3.53
CA GLY A 123 57.20 9.82 -3.93
C GLY A 123 57.25 8.76 -2.83
N GLY A 124 57.52 7.53 -3.23
CA GLY A 124 57.33 6.35 -2.37
C GLY A 124 55.94 5.75 -2.51
N ILE A 125 55.86 4.44 -2.33
CA ILE A 125 54.63 3.67 -2.43
C ILE A 125 54.56 2.73 -1.24
N VAL A 126 53.38 2.65 -0.62
CA VAL A 126 53.02 1.52 0.23
C VAL A 126 52.21 0.55 -0.61
N THR A 127 52.62 -0.71 -0.62
CA THR A 127 51.86 -1.83 -1.19
C THR A 127 51.26 -2.68 -0.09
N ASP A 128 50.42 -3.64 -0.49
CA ASP A 128 49.87 -4.68 0.39
C ASP A 128 48.95 -4.15 1.51
N LEU A 129 48.26 -3.04 1.24
CA LEU A 129 47.23 -2.50 2.13
C LEU A 129 46.09 -3.52 2.29
N GLN A 130 45.79 -3.89 3.52
CA GLN A 130 44.72 -4.83 3.85
C GLN A 130 43.39 -4.09 4.06
N MET A 131 42.30 -4.74 3.66
CA MET A 131 40.95 -4.24 3.88
C MET A 131 40.53 -4.44 5.35
N ASN A 132 39.83 -3.46 5.91
CA ASN A 132 39.39 -3.41 7.31
C ASN A 132 40.53 -3.38 8.34
N GLU A 133 41.74 -3.00 7.91
CA GLU A 133 42.91 -2.87 8.78
C GLU A 133 43.50 -1.46 8.67
N THR A 134 44.14 -1.01 9.76
CA THR A 134 44.86 0.26 9.78
C THR A 134 46.34 0.03 9.57
N THR A 135 46.90 0.56 8.50
CA THR A 135 48.33 0.54 8.22
C THR A 135 48.98 1.84 8.71
N LEU A 136 50.05 1.72 9.50
CA LEU A 136 50.82 2.85 10.02
C LEU A 136 52.19 2.90 9.34
N ILE A 137 52.51 4.02 8.70
CA ILE A 137 53.77 4.19 7.97
C ILE A 137 54.34 5.57 8.23
N SER A 138 55.64 5.63 8.49
CA SER A 138 56.38 6.88 8.59
C SER A 138 57.14 7.15 7.29
N HIS A 139 57.03 8.37 6.78
CA HIS A 139 57.69 8.81 5.57
C HIS A 139 58.24 10.24 5.74
N THR A 140 59.47 10.48 5.31
CA THR A 140 60.07 11.82 5.34
C THR A 140 59.62 12.59 4.10
N VAL A 141 58.80 13.61 4.31
CA VAL A 141 58.14 14.42 3.27
C VAL A 141 59.09 15.51 2.76
N ALA A 142 59.90 16.10 3.63
CA ALA A 142 60.88 17.11 3.26
C ALA A 142 62.17 16.96 4.09
N GLY A 143 63.30 17.30 3.48
CA GLY A 143 64.62 17.09 4.05
C GLY A 143 65.03 15.61 4.07
N SER A 144 66.16 15.31 4.73
CA SER A 144 66.61 13.93 4.94
C SER A 144 67.17 13.76 6.35
N LEU A 145 66.98 12.57 6.91
CA LEU A 145 67.56 12.12 8.16
C LEU A 145 68.22 10.77 7.90
N ASP A 146 69.47 10.62 8.32
CA ASP A 146 70.13 9.32 8.31
C ASP A 146 70.02 8.59 9.67
N ARG A 147 70.55 7.37 9.74
CA ARG A 147 70.54 6.57 10.97
C ARG A 147 71.54 7.06 12.03
N PHE A 148 72.47 7.93 11.65
CA PHE A 148 73.50 8.48 12.53
C PHE A 148 73.06 9.80 13.17
N GLY A 149 71.91 10.34 12.78
CA GLY A 149 71.36 11.60 13.28
C GLY A 149 71.67 12.79 12.38
N ASN A 150 72.41 12.60 11.28
CA ASN A 150 72.71 13.69 10.37
C ASN A 150 71.43 14.09 9.62
N CYS A 151 71.12 15.37 9.66
CA CYS A 151 69.96 15.94 8.99
C CYS A 151 70.40 16.85 7.84
N ARG A 152 69.56 16.94 6.81
CA ARG A 152 69.64 17.97 5.77
C ARG A 152 68.30 18.64 5.66
N GLY A 153 68.23 19.91 6.06
CA GLY A 153 66.99 20.67 6.00
C GLY A 153 66.59 21.04 4.57
N MET A 154 65.30 21.26 4.40
CA MET A 154 64.66 21.75 3.19
C MET A 154 63.55 22.74 3.58
N ASN A 155 63.23 23.66 2.70
CA ASN A 155 62.10 24.57 2.92
C ASN A 155 60.78 23.81 2.68
N PHE A 156 59.85 23.91 3.62
CA PHE A 156 58.56 23.24 3.56
C PHE A 156 57.42 24.23 3.79
N LYS A 157 56.37 24.09 2.99
CA LYS A 157 55.18 24.95 3.04
C LYS A 157 53.93 24.09 3.11
N SER A 158 53.05 24.41 4.05
CA SER A 158 51.74 23.77 4.22
C SER A 158 50.64 24.82 4.42
N SER A 159 49.40 24.35 4.56
CA SER A 159 48.26 25.21 4.94
C SER A 159 48.41 25.86 6.32
N ARG A 160 49.29 25.32 7.17
CA ARG A 160 49.52 25.79 8.56
C ARG A 160 50.66 26.79 8.70
N GLY A 161 51.54 26.92 7.70
CA GLY A 161 52.71 27.77 7.79
C GLY A 161 53.80 27.41 6.78
N GLU A 162 54.90 28.16 6.87
CA GLU A 162 56.11 27.97 6.07
C GLU A 162 57.31 27.91 7.02
N TRP A 163 58.17 26.91 6.79
CA TRP A 163 59.36 26.68 7.60
C TRP A 163 60.57 26.51 6.70
N GLU A 164 61.68 27.09 7.13
CA GLU A 164 62.96 27.04 6.42
C GLU A 164 63.92 26.09 7.13
N ASP A 165 64.72 25.37 6.35
CA ASP A 165 65.77 24.46 6.84
C ASP A 165 65.25 23.40 7.83
N VAL A 166 64.13 22.76 7.47
CA VAL A 166 63.46 21.75 8.29
C VAL A 166 63.51 20.35 7.70
N VAL A 167 63.40 19.35 8.58
CA VAL A 167 63.05 17.98 8.20
C VAL A 167 61.62 17.71 8.66
N VAL A 168 60.82 17.15 7.75
CA VAL A 168 59.40 16.87 7.97
C VAL A 168 59.18 15.38 7.93
N GLN A 169 58.87 14.80 9.08
CA GLN A 169 58.46 13.42 9.20
C GLN A 169 56.93 13.37 9.27
N ALA A 170 56.32 12.59 8.37
CA ALA A 170 54.89 12.37 8.37
C ALA A 170 54.60 10.92 8.76
N LYS A 171 53.69 10.75 9.73
CA LYS A 171 53.16 9.45 10.10
C LYS A 171 51.77 9.30 9.50
N PHE A 172 51.68 8.50 8.45
CA PHE A 172 50.44 8.15 7.77
C PHE A 172 49.74 7.03 8.52
N LYS A 173 48.45 7.23 8.78
CA LYS A 173 47.52 6.23 9.26
C LYS A 173 46.46 6.04 8.18
N ILE A 174 46.60 4.94 7.45
CA ILE A 174 45.76 4.57 6.30
C ILE A 174 44.79 3.49 6.77
N TYR A 175 43.50 3.78 6.68
CA TYR A 175 42.43 2.83 6.98
C TYR A 175 41.55 2.66 5.76
N LEU A 176 41.47 1.42 5.27
CA LEU A 176 40.58 1.03 4.18
C LEU A 176 39.48 0.14 4.75
N SER A 177 38.24 0.34 4.34
CA SER A 177 37.14 -0.53 4.73
C SER A 177 36.14 -0.73 3.61
N GLU A 178 35.50 -1.89 3.60
CA GLU A 178 34.43 -2.20 2.67
C GLU A 178 33.23 -2.72 3.45
N GLY A 179 32.03 -2.58 2.88
CA GLY A 179 30.83 -3.02 3.55
C GLY A 179 29.59 -2.95 2.68
N SER A 180 28.44 -3.13 3.33
CA SER A 180 27.14 -2.96 2.72
C SER A 180 26.37 -1.85 3.44
N ALA A 181 25.78 -0.96 2.67
CA ALA A 181 24.95 0.15 3.11
C ALA A 181 23.54 -0.01 2.56
N ILE A 182 22.57 0.63 3.19
CA ILE A 182 21.17 0.55 2.75
C ILE A 182 20.89 1.77 1.86
N ALA A 183 20.62 1.55 0.58
CA ALA A 183 20.12 2.58 -0.32
C ALA A 183 18.60 2.65 -0.24
N ASN A 184 18.05 3.86 -0.27
CA ASN A 184 16.63 4.16 -0.35
C ASN A 184 16.39 5.02 -1.61
N THR A 185 15.69 4.45 -2.58
CA THR A 185 15.43 5.07 -3.90
C THR A 185 14.41 6.19 -3.83
N LYS A 186 13.44 6.10 -2.92
CA LYS A 186 12.38 7.08 -2.74
C LYS A 186 12.90 8.41 -2.22
N ASP A 187 13.78 8.34 -1.22
CA ASP A 187 14.35 9.53 -0.57
C ASP A 187 15.69 9.95 -1.20
N ASN A 188 16.20 9.18 -2.19
CA ASN A 188 17.54 9.35 -2.77
C ASN A 188 18.64 9.39 -1.68
N THR A 189 18.56 8.48 -0.71
CA THR A 189 19.49 8.42 0.43
C THR A 189 20.24 7.09 0.51
N LEU A 190 21.50 7.15 0.90
CA LEU A 190 22.32 6.01 1.29
C LEU A 190 22.56 6.10 2.80
N ILE A 191 22.31 5.02 3.51
CA ILE A 191 22.49 4.92 4.96
C ILE A 191 23.62 3.94 5.24
N LEU A 192 24.74 4.47 5.74
CA LEU A 192 25.89 3.65 6.15
C LEU A 192 25.61 2.90 7.46
N PRO A 193 26.34 1.80 7.75
CA PRO A 193 26.26 1.11 9.04
C PRO A 193 26.61 2.00 10.25
N SER A 194 27.34 3.10 10.03
CA SER A 194 27.63 4.13 11.04
C SER A 194 26.40 4.98 11.40
N GLY A 195 25.32 4.92 10.61
CA GLY A 195 24.15 5.78 10.72
C GLY A 195 24.22 7.05 9.87
N THR A 196 25.37 7.32 9.22
CA THR A 196 25.53 8.48 8.33
C THR A 196 24.65 8.36 7.11
N LYS A 197 23.94 9.45 6.79
CA LYS A 197 23.07 9.55 5.62
C LYS A 197 23.75 10.39 4.55
N MET A 198 23.84 9.83 3.35
CA MET A 198 24.44 10.46 2.18
C MET A 198 23.44 10.48 1.04
N LYS A 199 23.65 11.34 0.04
CA LYS A 199 22.79 11.43 -1.13
C LYS A 199 23.16 10.36 -2.14
N LEU A 200 22.26 9.42 -2.43
CA LEU A 200 22.54 8.21 -3.20
C LEU A 200 23.05 8.52 -4.62
N SER A 201 22.51 9.56 -5.26
CA SER A 201 22.89 9.99 -6.62
C SER A 201 24.34 10.47 -6.77
N ASP A 202 25.01 10.83 -5.67
CA ASP A 202 26.31 11.48 -5.73
C ASP A 202 27.46 10.46 -5.86
N ASN A 203 27.18 9.18 -5.64
CA ASN A 203 28.13 8.05 -5.69
C ASN A 203 29.41 8.26 -4.83
N TYR A 204 29.35 9.23 -3.92
CA TYR A 204 30.45 9.70 -3.09
C TYR A 204 29.91 10.46 -1.88
N GLY A 205 30.56 10.31 -0.73
CA GLY A 205 30.29 11.10 0.47
C GLY A 205 31.37 10.92 1.52
N ILE A 206 31.33 11.71 2.59
CA ILE A 206 32.32 11.66 3.67
C ILE A 206 31.63 11.24 4.96
N ASP A 207 32.08 10.12 5.53
CA ASP A 207 31.66 9.59 6.82
C ASP A 207 32.65 10.01 7.91
N THR A 208 32.14 10.43 9.06
CA THR A 208 32.99 10.89 10.17
C THR A 208 33.88 9.79 10.76
N PHE A 209 33.50 8.52 10.62
CA PHE A 209 34.22 7.39 11.20
C PHE A 209 35.05 6.62 10.17
N LYS A 210 34.53 6.48 8.95
CA LYS A 210 35.16 5.70 7.88
C LYS A 210 35.89 6.55 6.83
N GLY A 211 35.70 7.87 6.85
CA GLY A 211 36.31 8.79 5.90
C GLY A 211 35.55 8.88 4.59
N GLU A 212 36.26 9.12 3.51
CA GLU A 212 35.67 9.18 2.18
C GLU A 212 35.05 7.83 1.82
N THR A 213 33.84 7.83 1.30
CA THR A 213 33.05 6.64 0.98
C THR A 213 32.59 6.74 -0.46
N VAL A 214 32.80 5.68 -1.23
CA VAL A 214 32.39 5.55 -2.64
C VAL A 214 31.51 4.33 -2.81
N TRP A 215 30.52 4.44 -3.69
CA TRP A 215 29.64 3.33 -4.05
C TRP A 215 29.26 3.43 -5.52
N THR A 216 28.95 2.28 -6.10
CA THR A 216 28.47 2.21 -7.48
C THR A 216 26.97 2.01 -7.47
N ASN A 217 26.23 2.98 -7.99
CA ASN A 217 24.80 2.85 -8.25
C ASN A 217 24.60 2.08 -9.56
N ASN A 218 24.94 0.79 -9.49
CA ASN A 218 24.80 -0.13 -10.60
C ASN A 218 23.37 -0.70 -10.56
N HIS A 219 22.40 0.04 -11.11
CA HIS A 219 21.07 -0.47 -11.45
C HIS A 219 21.20 -1.46 -12.63
N PHE A 220 21.70 -2.66 -12.35
CA PHE A 220 22.00 -3.64 -13.40
C PHE A 220 20.78 -4.47 -13.81
N ASN A 221 19.67 -4.43 -13.06
CA ASN A 221 18.43 -5.01 -13.52
C ASN A 221 17.22 -4.54 -12.67
N CYS A 222 16.25 -3.88 -13.30
CA CYS A 222 14.98 -3.49 -12.67
C CYS A 222 14.26 -4.72 -12.07
N GLU A 223 14.38 -5.86 -12.75
CA GLU A 223 13.77 -7.15 -12.38
C GLU A 223 14.24 -7.66 -11.01
N GLU A 224 15.50 -7.39 -10.67
CA GLU A 224 16.13 -7.92 -9.46
C GLU A 224 16.09 -6.94 -8.29
N GLN A 225 16.11 -5.64 -8.56
CA GLN A 225 16.31 -4.60 -7.55
C GLN A 225 15.04 -3.82 -7.23
N ASP A 226 14.09 -3.73 -8.17
CA ASP A 226 12.93 -2.84 -8.02
C ASP A 226 11.68 -3.58 -7.56
N PHE A 227 11.60 -4.92 -7.75
CA PHE A 227 10.41 -5.70 -7.43
C PHE A 227 10.72 -7.03 -6.73
N VAL A 228 9.81 -7.43 -5.84
CA VAL A 228 9.78 -8.77 -5.22
C VAL A 228 8.41 -9.41 -5.42
N VAL A 229 8.38 -10.71 -5.71
CA VAL A 229 7.13 -11.48 -5.78
C VAL A 229 6.66 -11.83 -4.36
N LEU A 230 5.52 -11.29 -3.96
CA LEU A 230 4.86 -11.60 -2.67
C LEU A 230 3.99 -12.86 -2.75
N PHE A 231 3.39 -13.10 -3.92
CA PHE A 231 2.49 -14.21 -4.15
C PHE A 231 2.57 -14.64 -5.62
N ASP A 232 2.57 -15.95 -5.84
CA ASP A 232 2.47 -16.57 -7.16
C ASP A 232 1.45 -17.71 -7.06
N GLY A 233 0.33 -17.59 -7.77
CA GLY A 233 -0.75 -18.58 -7.69
C GLY A 233 -2.08 -18.10 -8.27
N PRO A 234 -3.15 -18.91 -8.14
CA PRO A 234 -4.46 -18.57 -8.66
C PRO A 234 -5.12 -17.42 -7.88
N ALA A 235 -6.05 -16.71 -8.53
CA ALA A 235 -6.84 -15.64 -7.92
C ALA A 235 -8.26 -15.59 -8.48
N SER A 236 -9.18 -14.98 -7.73
CA SER A 236 -10.55 -14.68 -8.19
C SER A 236 -10.65 -13.21 -8.58
N LEU A 237 -11.21 -12.92 -9.75
CA LEU A 237 -11.51 -11.58 -10.23
C LEU A 237 -13.01 -11.30 -10.04
N ILE A 238 -13.34 -10.36 -9.16
CA ILE A 238 -14.71 -9.87 -8.99
C ILE A 238 -14.90 -8.63 -9.86
N THR A 239 -15.95 -8.66 -10.69
CA THR A 239 -16.41 -7.49 -11.45
C THR A 239 -17.72 -7.00 -10.83
N SER A 240 -17.73 -5.76 -10.34
CA SER A 240 -18.93 -5.11 -9.81
C SER A 240 -19.27 -3.87 -10.63
N ILE A 241 -20.56 -3.65 -10.88
CA ILE A 241 -21.05 -2.48 -11.60
C ILE A 241 -21.51 -1.46 -10.57
N THR A 242 -20.97 -0.25 -10.63
CA THR A 242 -21.42 0.87 -9.78
C THR A 242 -22.66 1.54 -10.38
N ASN A 243 -23.38 2.32 -9.57
CA ASN A 243 -24.55 3.11 -9.99
C ASN A 243 -24.27 4.02 -11.22
N ASP A 244 -23.02 4.43 -11.43
CA ASP A 244 -22.59 5.26 -12.56
C ASP A 244 -22.23 4.44 -13.83
N ASN A 245 -22.65 3.17 -13.92
CA ASN A 245 -22.26 2.20 -14.97
C ASN A 245 -20.75 1.91 -15.09
N SER A 246 -19.92 2.36 -14.15
CA SER A 246 -18.50 2.00 -14.13
C SER A 246 -18.28 0.58 -13.60
N SER A 247 -17.38 -0.17 -14.23
CA SER A 247 -17.00 -1.52 -13.79
C SER A 247 -15.77 -1.45 -12.88
N ILE A 248 -15.92 -1.93 -11.64
CA ILE A 248 -14.84 -2.11 -10.68
C ILE A 248 -14.37 -3.55 -10.75
N TYR A 249 -13.07 -3.72 -10.94
CA TYR A 249 -12.39 -5.01 -10.99
C TYR A 249 -11.54 -5.17 -9.73
N THR A 250 -11.76 -6.24 -8.98
CA THR A 250 -11.04 -6.53 -7.73
C THR A 250 -10.45 -7.93 -7.79
N TYR A 251 -9.13 -8.04 -7.59
CA TYR A 251 -8.43 -9.32 -7.48
C TYR A 251 -8.45 -9.77 -6.04
N ILE A 252 -8.87 -11.02 -5.82
CA ILE A 252 -8.97 -11.63 -4.50
C ILE A 252 -8.14 -12.91 -4.50
N VAL A 253 -7.29 -13.05 -3.50
CA VAL A 253 -6.54 -14.27 -3.23
C VAL A 253 -6.87 -14.72 -1.82
N GLU A 254 -7.19 -16.01 -1.71
CA GLU A 254 -7.44 -16.70 -0.46
C GLU A 254 -6.59 -17.97 -0.45
N SER A 255 -5.61 -18.01 0.45
CA SER A 255 -4.72 -19.15 0.66
C SER A 255 -4.42 -19.30 2.15
N ASP A 256 -3.94 -20.47 2.57
CA ASP A 256 -3.64 -20.78 3.98
C ASP A 256 -2.67 -19.78 4.64
N LYS A 257 -1.84 -19.10 3.84
CA LYS A 257 -0.79 -18.17 4.32
C LYS A 257 -1.10 -16.70 4.04
N ILE A 258 -1.82 -16.41 2.96
CA ILE A 258 -1.99 -15.06 2.43
C ILE A 258 -3.44 -14.87 1.99
N VAL A 259 -4.03 -13.77 2.44
CA VAL A 259 -5.35 -13.31 2.03
C VAL A 259 -5.25 -11.83 1.68
N PHE A 260 -5.67 -11.45 0.47
CA PHE A 260 -5.75 -10.06 0.06
C PHE A 260 -6.89 -9.83 -0.93
N ALA A 261 -7.40 -8.60 -0.94
CA ALA A 261 -8.22 -8.08 -2.01
C ALA A 261 -7.63 -6.75 -2.48
N LEU A 262 -7.42 -6.61 -3.79
CA LEU A 262 -6.78 -5.45 -4.40
C LEU A 262 -7.60 -4.97 -5.59
N LYS A 263 -8.09 -3.73 -5.50
CA LYS A 263 -8.80 -3.09 -6.60
C LYS A 263 -7.84 -2.70 -7.72
N LYS A 264 -8.21 -3.03 -8.96
CA LYS A 264 -7.52 -2.55 -10.16
C LYS A 264 -7.84 -1.08 -10.39
N ILE A 265 -6.81 -0.25 -10.52
CA ILE A 265 -6.91 1.15 -10.93
C ILE A 265 -6.71 1.27 -12.43
N LYS A 266 -5.52 0.90 -12.93
CA LYS A 266 -5.14 1.06 -14.34
C LYS A 266 -4.06 0.07 -14.74
N LYS A 267 -3.80 -0.06 -16.04
CA LYS A 267 -2.61 -0.76 -16.55
C LYS A 267 -1.41 0.19 -16.52
N THR A 268 -0.27 -0.32 -16.09
CA THR A 268 1.02 0.39 -16.04
C THR A 268 2.13 -0.56 -16.47
N PHE A 269 3.39 -0.14 -16.34
CA PHE A 269 4.55 -0.98 -16.63
C PHE A 269 5.44 -1.12 -15.39
N ALA A 270 5.99 -2.31 -15.19
CA ALA A 270 7.06 -2.60 -14.25
C ALA A 270 8.20 -3.23 -15.05
N CYS A 271 9.35 -2.57 -15.12
CA CYS A 271 10.48 -3.03 -15.94
C CYS A 271 10.09 -3.31 -17.40
N GLU A 272 9.36 -2.36 -18.02
CA GLU A 272 8.82 -2.49 -19.39
C GLU A 272 7.78 -3.61 -19.60
N ILE A 273 7.44 -4.38 -18.55
CA ILE A 273 6.41 -5.41 -18.58
C ILE A 273 5.05 -4.84 -18.18
N PRO A 274 3.97 -5.13 -18.93
CA PRO A 274 2.64 -4.66 -18.59
C PRO A 274 2.13 -5.30 -17.29
N VAL A 275 1.82 -4.46 -16.31
CA VAL A 275 1.26 -4.84 -15.01
C VAL A 275 -0.01 -4.03 -14.70
N ILE A 276 -0.73 -4.46 -13.66
CA ILE A 276 -1.93 -3.80 -13.18
C ILE A 276 -1.58 -3.03 -11.91
N GLN A 277 -1.74 -1.72 -11.94
CA GLN A 277 -1.65 -0.88 -10.75
C GLN A 277 -2.87 -1.09 -9.87
N THR A 278 -2.62 -1.32 -8.58
CA THR A 278 -3.66 -1.47 -7.58
C THR A 278 -3.89 -0.17 -6.80
N GLU A 279 -4.87 -0.14 -5.90
CA GLU A 279 -5.08 0.96 -4.96
C GLU A 279 -3.91 1.19 -4.00
N HIS A 280 -3.05 0.19 -3.81
CA HIS A 280 -1.82 0.35 -3.09
C HIS A 280 -0.67 0.72 -4.05
N PRO A 281 0.01 1.86 -3.86
CA PRO A 281 0.99 2.38 -4.83
C PRO A 281 2.21 1.47 -5.03
N GLN A 282 2.56 0.67 -4.02
CA GLN A 282 3.68 -0.28 -4.09
C GLN A 282 3.30 -1.67 -4.60
N LEU A 283 2.00 -2.01 -4.66
CA LEU A 283 1.55 -3.34 -5.07
C LEU A 283 1.01 -3.31 -6.49
N VAL A 284 1.57 -4.17 -7.33
CA VAL A 284 1.14 -4.33 -8.72
C VAL A 284 0.90 -5.80 -9.03
N ILE A 285 -0.06 -6.09 -9.91
CA ILE A 285 -0.44 -7.45 -10.26
C ILE A 285 0.00 -7.74 -11.70
N LEU A 286 0.76 -8.81 -11.87
CA LEU A 286 1.10 -9.37 -13.16
C LEU A 286 0.15 -10.55 -13.46
N THR A 287 -0.46 -10.53 -14.64
CA THR A 287 -1.43 -11.56 -15.09
C THR A 287 -1.04 -12.20 -16.42
N ASP A 288 -0.09 -11.62 -17.14
CA ASP A 288 0.31 -12.07 -18.46
C ASP A 288 1.23 -13.29 -18.35
N SER A 289 0.78 -14.42 -18.90
CA SER A 289 1.47 -15.71 -18.81
C SER A 289 2.85 -15.71 -19.44
N MET A 290 3.12 -14.81 -20.40
CA MET A 290 4.44 -14.69 -21.03
C MET A 290 5.52 -14.20 -20.04
N PHE A 291 5.13 -13.43 -19.03
CA PHE A 291 6.05 -12.74 -18.12
C PHE A 291 6.02 -13.30 -16.69
N LEU A 292 5.17 -14.28 -16.38
CA LEU A 292 5.02 -14.85 -15.02
C LEU A 292 6.29 -15.51 -14.45
N ASN A 293 7.31 -15.79 -15.27
CA ASN A 293 8.57 -16.34 -14.78
C ASN A 293 9.72 -15.32 -14.77
N HIS A 294 9.41 -14.06 -15.07
CA HIS A 294 10.39 -13.00 -15.20
C HIS A 294 10.85 -12.46 -13.83
N PHE A 295 9.92 -12.31 -12.88
CA PHE A 295 10.24 -11.90 -11.51
C PHE A 295 10.45 -13.13 -10.62
N GLN A 296 11.46 -13.07 -9.74
CA GLN A 296 11.77 -14.17 -8.81
C GLN A 296 11.24 -13.90 -7.41
N ILE A 297 10.82 -14.98 -6.74
CA ILE A 297 10.46 -14.96 -5.33
C ILE A 297 11.75 -14.80 -4.51
N LYS A 298 11.84 -13.71 -3.73
CA LYS A 298 12.96 -13.43 -2.83
C LYS A 298 12.44 -13.29 -1.40
N SER A 299 13.31 -13.54 -0.42
CA SER A 299 13.00 -13.23 0.98
C SER A 299 12.83 -11.73 1.17
N ILE A 300 11.67 -11.29 1.63
CA ILE A 300 11.37 -9.88 1.85
C ILE A 300 12.17 -9.39 3.06
N SER A 301 12.94 -8.30 2.88
CA SER A 301 13.56 -7.61 4.02
C SER A 301 12.47 -7.00 4.92
N PRO A 302 12.55 -7.13 6.25
CA PRO A 302 11.59 -6.49 7.16
C PRO A 302 11.43 -4.98 6.90
N GLN A 303 12.48 -4.32 6.42
CA GLN A 303 12.50 -2.88 6.10
C GLN A 303 11.65 -2.52 4.87
N ASN A 304 11.43 -3.47 3.96
CA ASN A 304 10.57 -3.32 2.78
C ASN A 304 9.16 -3.89 3.00
N THR A 305 8.89 -4.52 4.15
CA THR A 305 7.57 -5.09 4.41
C THR A 305 6.66 -3.96 4.90
N ASP A 306 5.82 -3.41 4.03
CA ASP A 306 4.83 -2.42 4.45
C ASP A 306 3.72 -3.14 5.25
N LEU A 307 3.88 -3.13 6.56
CA LEU A 307 2.94 -3.72 7.51
C LEU A 307 1.54 -3.10 7.37
N MET A 308 1.44 -1.83 6.99
CA MET A 308 0.15 -1.16 6.76
C MET A 308 -0.49 -1.64 5.46
N ALA A 309 0.29 -1.90 4.40
CA ALA A 309 -0.21 -2.53 3.17
C ALA A 309 -0.80 -3.92 3.42
N TYR A 310 -0.14 -4.72 4.27
CA TYR A 310 -0.60 -6.07 4.61
C TYR A 310 -1.85 -6.06 5.50
N ILE A 311 -1.99 -5.08 6.40
CA ILE A 311 -3.18 -4.93 7.25
C ILE A 311 -4.38 -4.42 6.43
N ASN A 312 -4.15 -3.40 5.58
CA ASN A 312 -5.20 -2.81 4.75
C ASN A 312 -5.79 -3.82 3.76
N THR A 313 -4.95 -4.69 3.18
CA THR A 313 -5.42 -5.72 2.24
C THR A 313 -6.33 -6.77 2.90
N LYS A 314 -6.12 -7.09 4.18
CA LYS A 314 -7.04 -7.96 4.94
C LYS A 314 -8.37 -7.28 5.23
N PHE A 315 -8.36 -5.99 5.59
CA PHE A 315 -9.61 -5.25 5.80
C PHE A 315 -10.43 -5.12 4.51
N VAL A 316 -9.79 -4.81 3.38
CA VAL A 316 -10.46 -4.74 2.07
C VAL A 316 -11.00 -6.11 1.64
N TYR A 317 -10.31 -7.21 1.95
CA TYR A 317 -10.85 -8.56 1.74
C TYR A 317 -12.11 -8.80 2.56
N VAL A 318 -12.05 -8.53 3.86
CA VAL A 318 -13.20 -8.67 4.77
C VAL A 318 -14.38 -7.85 4.26
N GLU A 319 -14.17 -6.56 3.94
CA GLU A 319 -15.23 -5.70 3.41
C GLU A 319 -15.85 -6.25 2.11
N ASN A 320 -15.03 -6.69 1.15
CA ASN A 320 -15.52 -7.21 -0.12
C ASN A 320 -16.28 -8.53 0.04
N VAL A 321 -15.82 -9.44 0.91
CA VAL A 321 -16.52 -10.70 1.21
C VAL A 321 -17.82 -10.45 1.94
N PHE A 322 -17.84 -9.55 2.94
CA PHE A 322 -19.07 -9.17 3.62
C PHE A 322 -20.05 -8.52 2.65
N LYS A 323 -19.58 -7.59 1.80
CA LYS A 323 -20.40 -6.91 0.81
C LYS A 323 -20.97 -7.89 -0.23
N SER A 324 -20.15 -8.79 -0.79
CA SER A 324 -20.62 -9.77 -1.77
C SER A 324 -21.63 -10.74 -1.16
N THR A 325 -21.38 -11.22 0.06
CA THR A 325 -22.27 -12.17 0.75
C THR A 325 -23.59 -11.53 1.15
N ILE A 326 -23.55 -10.30 1.68
CA ILE A 326 -24.74 -9.53 2.06
C ILE A 326 -25.53 -9.14 0.81
N SER A 327 -24.89 -8.61 -0.24
CA SER A 327 -25.59 -8.26 -1.47
C SER A 327 -26.18 -9.48 -2.18
N ALA A 328 -25.49 -10.63 -2.20
CA ALA A 328 -26.02 -11.86 -2.77
C ALA A 328 -27.24 -12.36 -1.98
N SER A 329 -27.15 -12.36 -0.66
CA SER A 329 -28.26 -12.77 0.22
C SER A 329 -29.44 -11.80 0.16
N TYR A 330 -29.16 -10.49 0.07
CA TYR A 330 -30.18 -9.46 -0.08
C TYR A 330 -30.90 -9.57 -1.43
N ASN A 331 -30.16 -9.78 -2.53
CA ASN A 331 -30.74 -9.99 -3.84
C ASN A 331 -31.57 -11.28 -3.90
N ASP A 332 -31.11 -12.37 -3.28
CA ASP A 332 -31.88 -13.62 -3.16
C ASP A 332 -33.17 -13.43 -2.35
N LEU A 333 -33.12 -12.66 -1.25
CA LEU A 333 -34.33 -12.32 -0.47
C LEU A 333 -35.31 -11.47 -1.28
N LEU A 334 -34.84 -10.45 -1.98
CA LEU A 334 -35.69 -9.64 -2.86
C LEU A 334 -36.29 -10.48 -3.99
N GLN A 335 -35.50 -11.40 -4.55
CA GLN A 335 -35.97 -12.33 -5.57
C GLN A 335 -37.07 -13.24 -5.03
N LYS A 336 -36.85 -13.85 -3.87
CA LYS A 336 -37.85 -14.70 -3.22
C LYS A 336 -39.10 -13.93 -2.84
N GLN A 337 -38.96 -12.70 -2.34
CA GLN A 337 -40.09 -11.84 -2.00
C GLN A 337 -40.92 -11.52 -3.25
N CYS A 338 -40.29 -11.07 -4.34
CA CYS A 338 -41.01 -10.76 -5.57
C CYS A 338 -41.69 -12.00 -6.19
N VAL A 339 -41.00 -13.15 -6.20
CA VAL A 339 -41.60 -14.41 -6.69
C VAL A 339 -42.80 -14.81 -5.83
N LEU A 340 -42.73 -14.65 -4.51
CA LEU A 340 -43.82 -14.95 -3.60
C LEU A 340 -44.99 -13.99 -3.77
N GLU A 341 -44.72 -12.68 -3.88
CA GLU A 341 -45.75 -11.66 -4.18
C GLU A 341 -46.42 -11.93 -5.53
N ARG A 342 -45.64 -12.30 -6.55
CA ARG A 342 -46.17 -12.69 -7.86
C ARG A 342 -47.07 -13.93 -7.79
N GLN A 343 -46.65 -14.98 -7.09
CA GLN A 343 -47.46 -16.19 -6.90
C GLN A 343 -48.76 -15.86 -6.17
N LEU A 344 -48.69 -15.01 -5.15
CA LEU A 344 -49.85 -14.56 -4.40
C LEU A 344 -50.78 -13.69 -5.26
N LEU A 345 -50.24 -12.81 -6.11
CA LEU A 345 -51.02 -12.03 -7.08
C LEU A 345 -51.70 -12.95 -8.10
N GLN A 346 -50.98 -13.93 -8.65
CA GLN A 346 -51.56 -14.94 -9.54
C GLN A 346 -52.71 -15.70 -8.87
N GLN A 347 -52.51 -16.17 -7.64
CA GLN A 347 -53.57 -16.82 -6.86
C GLN A 347 -54.78 -15.91 -6.67
N ARG A 348 -54.58 -14.63 -6.33
CA ARG A 348 -55.69 -13.67 -6.18
C ARG A 348 -56.39 -13.40 -7.51
N LEU A 349 -55.69 -13.31 -8.62
CA LEU A 349 -56.30 -13.15 -9.95
C LEU A 349 -57.18 -14.35 -10.33
N THR A 350 -56.86 -15.57 -9.89
CA THR A 350 -57.77 -16.71 -10.08
C THR A 350 -59.13 -16.53 -9.37
N LEU A 351 -59.16 -15.83 -8.23
CA LEU A 351 -60.39 -15.49 -7.53
C LEU A 351 -61.22 -14.48 -8.32
N ALA A 352 -60.60 -13.55 -9.04
CA ALA A 352 -61.31 -12.57 -9.86
C ALA A 352 -62.16 -13.22 -10.96
N SER A 353 -61.75 -14.39 -11.45
CA SER A 353 -62.51 -15.17 -12.44
C SER A 353 -63.73 -15.89 -11.84
N ASN A 354 -63.69 -16.23 -10.55
CA ASN A 354 -64.72 -17.05 -9.89
C ASN A 354 -65.66 -16.22 -8.98
N ASN A 355 -65.16 -15.18 -8.32
CA ASN A 355 -65.89 -14.35 -7.36
C ASN A 355 -65.27 -12.94 -7.24
N LEU A 356 -65.77 -12.01 -8.04
CA LEU A 356 -65.33 -10.60 -8.06
C LEU A 356 -65.52 -9.87 -6.71
N PRO A 357 -66.64 -10.03 -5.97
CA PRO A 357 -66.77 -9.47 -4.63
C PRO A 357 -65.68 -9.92 -3.65
N GLU A 358 -65.34 -11.20 -3.62
CA GLU A 358 -64.31 -11.75 -2.75
C GLU A 358 -62.92 -11.25 -3.16
N PHE A 359 -62.64 -11.19 -4.46
CA PHE A 359 -61.44 -10.57 -5.00
C PHE A 359 -61.31 -9.11 -4.55
N ALA A 360 -62.39 -8.33 -4.63
CA ALA A 360 -62.40 -6.94 -4.20
C ALA A 360 -62.11 -6.78 -2.70
N TYR A 361 -62.68 -7.67 -1.88
CA TYR A 361 -62.44 -7.69 -0.44
C TYR A 361 -60.96 -7.97 -0.11
N ILE A 362 -60.37 -9.00 -0.75
CA ILE A 362 -58.98 -9.41 -0.49
C ILE A 362 -57.99 -8.39 -1.03
N MET A 363 -58.19 -7.89 -2.25
CA MET A 363 -57.30 -6.90 -2.87
C MET A 363 -57.42 -5.51 -2.26
N GLY A 364 -58.64 -5.13 -1.84
CA GLY A 364 -58.91 -3.88 -1.14
C GLY A 364 -58.46 -3.86 0.32
N GLY A 365 -58.13 -5.02 0.90
CA GLY A 365 -57.75 -5.14 2.31
C GLY A 365 -58.93 -5.01 3.28
N GLY A 366 -60.15 -5.34 2.85
CA GLY A 366 -61.35 -5.31 3.68
C GLY A 366 -62.62 -4.80 2.96
N PRO A 367 -63.69 -4.51 3.72
CA PRO A 367 -64.95 -4.02 3.16
C PRO A 367 -64.82 -2.59 2.62
N GLY A 368 -65.68 -2.23 1.66
CA GLY A 368 -65.66 -0.90 1.03
C GLY A 368 -64.90 -0.84 -0.29
N TYR A 369 -64.64 -1.99 -0.90
CA TYR A 369 -64.11 -2.11 -2.25
C TYR A 369 -65.07 -2.94 -3.10
N THR A 370 -65.16 -2.58 -4.38
CA THR A 370 -65.85 -3.39 -5.39
C THR A 370 -64.93 -3.59 -6.58
N ALA A 371 -65.16 -4.65 -7.36
CA ALA A 371 -64.37 -4.93 -8.55
C ALA A 371 -65.29 -5.14 -9.75
N VAL A 372 -64.91 -4.55 -10.89
CA VAL A 372 -65.61 -4.71 -12.16
C VAL A 372 -64.61 -5.20 -13.19
N LYS A 373 -64.93 -6.30 -13.88
CA LYS A 373 -64.12 -6.82 -14.99
C LYS A 373 -64.63 -6.27 -16.31
N HIS A 374 -63.74 -5.71 -17.12
CA HIS A 374 -64.02 -5.31 -18.49
C HIS A 374 -62.94 -5.90 -19.42
N ALA A 375 -63.34 -6.84 -20.28
CA ALA A 375 -62.43 -7.63 -21.09
C ALA A 375 -61.30 -8.25 -20.24
N GLU A 376 -60.06 -7.88 -20.51
CA GLU A 376 -58.85 -8.40 -19.88
C GLU A 376 -58.39 -7.56 -18.68
N ILE A 377 -59.13 -6.50 -18.31
CA ILE A 377 -58.76 -5.60 -17.22
C ILE A 377 -59.78 -5.71 -16.08
N ILE A 378 -59.29 -5.81 -14.85
CA ILE A 378 -60.11 -5.75 -13.64
C ILE A 378 -59.89 -4.40 -12.97
N TYR A 379 -60.97 -3.66 -12.80
CA TYR A 379 -60.97 -2.38 -12.10
C TYR A 379 -61.41 -2.59 -10.66
N LEU A 380 -60.49 -2.37 -9.72
CA LEU A 380 -60.78 -2.31 -8.30
C LEU A 380 -61.13 -0.87 -7.93
N ILE A 381 -62.27 -0.69 -7.30
CA ILE A 381 -62.90 0.58 -7.01
C ILE A 381 -63.05 0.71 -5.51
N LYS A 382 -62.49 1.77 -4.92
CA LYS A 382 -62.73 2.12 -3.52
C LYS A 382 -64.05 2.87 -3.37
N CYS A 383 -64.98 2.31 -2.61
CA CYS A 383 -66.30 2.87 -2.35
C CYS A 383 -66.28 3.86 -1.18
N LYS A 384 -67.18 4.84 -1.21
CA LYS A 384 -67.31 5.83 -0.14
C LYS A 384 -68.10 5.24 1.02
N LYS A 385 -67.53 5.26 2.22
CA LYS A 385 -68.20 4.84 3.46
C LYS A 385 -69.38 5.78 3.78
N LEU A 386 -70.55 5.21 3.99
CA LEU A 386 -71.75 5.87 4.49
C LEU A 386 -72.11 5.27 5.85
N VAL A 387 -72.45 6.11 6.81
CA VAL A 387 -72.97 5.68 8.10
C VAL A 387 -74.43 6.08 8.13
N SER A 388 -75.33 5.09 8.14
CA SER A 388 -76.74 5.32 8.42
C SER A 388 -76.91 5.26 9.94
N MET A 389 -77.38 6.35 10.55
CA MET A 389 -77.78 6.36 11.97
C MET A 389 -79.13 5.67 12.17
#